data_AF-A0A2L1S509-F1
#
_entry.id   AF-A0A2L1S509-F1
#
_cell.length_a   1.000
_cell.length_b   1.000
_cell.length_c   1.000
_cell.angle_alpha   90.00
_cell.angle_beta   90.00
_cell.angle_gamma   90.00
#
_symmetry.space_group_name_H-M   'P 1'
#
loop_
_entity.id
_entity.type
_entity.pdbx_description
1 polymer ?
#
loop_
_entity_poly.entity_id
_entity_poly.type
_entity_poly.pdbx_seq_one_letter_code
_entity_poly.pdbx_strand_id
1 'polypeptide(L)'
;MKSETIVLPADPNDPEDFDVTAQGLERGQRARLIRMTRTSLGLSQAEFAARFRVPVGTLRDWEQARATAPDFAVAYVKVIGQHPDMVAKTVA
;
A
#
# COMPACT_ATOMS: atom_id res chain seq x y z
N MET A 1 -7.93 -17.83 12.58
CA MET A 1 -8.25 -17.21 13.89
C MET A 1 -7.44 -15.96 14.23
N LYS A 2 -6.36 -15.56 13.52
CA LYS A 2 -5.64 -14.29 13.81
C LYS A 2 -6.32 -13.02 13.23
N SER A 3 -7.36 -13.19 12.41
CA SER A 3 -8.00 -12.09 11.65
C SER A 3 -9.07 -11.29 12.41
N GLU A 4 -9.43 -11.69 13.64
CA GLU A 4 -10.59 -11.14 14.36
C GLU A 4 -10.22 -10.17 15.50
N THR A 5 -8.94 -9.93 15.78
CA THR A 5 -8.55 -8.99 16.84
C THR A 5 -8.86 -7.56 16.41
N ILE A 6 -9.86 -6.94 17.05
CA ILE A 6 -10.17 -5.52 16.92
C ILE A 6 -9.07 -4.70 17.59
N VAL A 7 -8.50 -3.74 16.87
CA VAL A 7 -7.43 -2.85 17.36
C VAL A 7 -7.85 -1.40 17.43
N LEU A 8 -8.87 -1.01 16.65
CA LEU A 8 -9.55 0.27 16.80
C LEU A 8 -11.05 -0.03 16.91
N PRO A 9 -11.68 0.22 18.06
CA PRO A 9 -13.12 0.08 18.19
C PRO A 9 -13.84 1.19 17.42
N ALA A 10 -15.05 0.91 16.94
CA ALA A 10 -15.95 1.92 16.38
C ALA A 10 -16.27 3.03 17.40
N ASP A 11 -16.46 4.26 16.93
CA ASP A 11 -16.96 5.36 17.74
C ASP A 11 -18.43 5.12 18.11
N PRO A 12 -18.79 5.02 19.39
CA PRO A 12 -20.18 4.82 19.80
C PRO A 12 -21.12 5.99 19.43
N ASN A 13 -20.59 7.15 19.05
CA ASN A 13 -21.36 8.32 18.64
C ASN A 13 -21.54 8.45 17.13
N ASP A 14 -20.89 7.60 16.33
CA ASP A 14 -21.01 7.57 14.87
C ASP A 14 -21.60 6.22 14.42
N PRO A 15 -22.88 6.16 14.02
CA PRO A 15 -23.51 4.91 13.60
C PRO A 15 -22.99 4.37 12.27
N GLU A 16 -22.22 5.14 11.49
CA GLU A 16 -21.59 4.69 10.25
C GLU A 16 -20.14 4.19 10.46
N ASP A 17 -19.56 4.43 11.65
CA ASP A 17 -18.22 3.94 11.99
C ASP A 17 -18.22 2.44 12.30
N PHE A 18 -17.08 1.79 12.12
CA PHE A 18 -16.95 0.35 12.27
C PHE A 18 -15.60 -0.06 12.85
N ASP A 19 -15.61 -1.21 13.53
CA ASP A 19 -14.40 -1.77 14.14
C ASP A 19 -13.33 -2.07 13.08
N VAL A 20 -12.09 -1.68 13.38
CA VAL A 20 -10.94 -2.01 12.55
C VAL A 20 -10.17 -3.17 13.18
N THR A 21 -10.09 -4.28 12.44
CA THR A 21 -9.26 -5.43 12.83
C THR A 21 -7.77 -5.13 12.62
N ALA A 22 -6.90 -5.86 13.31
CA ALA A 22 -5.44 -5.77 13.12
C ALA A 22 -5.03 -5.94 11.65
N GLN A 23 -5.66 -6.89 10.95
CA GLN A 23 -5.44 -7.13 9.52
C GLN A 23 -5.95 -5.97 8.65
N GLY A 24 -7.09 -5.38 9.01
CA GLY A 24 -7.63 -4.19 8.34
C GLY A 24 -6.69 -2.99 8.46
N LEU A 25 -6.19 -2.74 9.67
CA LEU A 25 -5.22 -1.67 9.94
C LEU A 25 -3.92 -1.90 9.17
N GLU A 26 -3.37 -3.11 9.18
CA GLU A 26 -2.19 -3.48 8.43
C GLU A 26 -2.38 -3.23 6.92
N ARG A 27 -3.50 -3.69 6.35
CA ARG A 27 -3.81 -3.47 4.93
C ARG A 27 -3.86 -1.98 4.59
N GLY A 28 -4.51 -1.17 5.44
CA GLY A 28 -4.57 0.29 5.27
C GLY A 28 -3.21 0.96 5.35
N GLN A 29 -2.36 0.56 6.30
CA GLN A 29 -0.99 1.07 6.44
C GLN A 29 -0.11 0.72 5.24
N ARG A 30 -0.19 -0.52 4.74
CA ARG A 30 0.52 -0.96 3.53
C ARG A 30 0.05 -0.18 2.29
N ALA A 31 -1.25 -0.02 2.12
CA ALA A 31 -1.83 0.80 1.04
C ALA A 31 -1.33 2.25 1.10
N ARG A 32 -1.33 2.85 2.30
CA ARG A 32 -0.81 4.20 2.53
C ARG A 32 0.67 4.33 2.18
N LEU A 33 1.51 3.37 2.59
CA LEU A 33 2.94 3.37 2.26
C LEU A 33 3.16 3.41 0.75
N ILE A 34 2.50 2.52 0.00
CA ILE A 34 2.65 2.42 -1.45
C ILE A 34 2.22 3.71 -2.14
N ARG A 35 1.03 4.20 -1.80
CA ARG A 35 0.50 5.45 -2.35
C ARG A 35 1.43 6.63 -2.05
N MET A 36 1.91 6.74 -0.80
CA MET A 36 2.80 7.83 -0.40
C MET A 36 4.13 7.80 -1.13
N THR A 37 4.76 6.64 -1.27
CA THR A 37 6.02 6.49 -2.02
C THR A 37 5.83 6.91 -3.47
N ARG A 38 4.73 6.50 -4.13
CA ARG A 38 4.46 6.94 -5.49
C ARG A 38 4.27 8.46 -5.56
N THR A 39 3.45 9.03 -4.68
CA THR A 39 3.15 10.48 -4.70
C THR A 39 4.36 11.33 -4.36
N SER A 40 5.26 10.87 -3.47
CA SER A 40 6.49 11.59 -3.14
C SER A 40 7.47 11.64 -4.30
N LEU A 41 7.39 10.68 -5.23
CA LEU A 41 8.15 10.67 -6.47
C LEU A 41 7.49 11.50 -7.59
N GLY A 42 6.31 12.08 -7.35
CA GLY A 42 5.57 12.87 -8.34
C GLY A 42 5.02 12.06 -9.51
N LEU A 43 4.90 10.73 -9.37
CA LEU A 43 4.51 9.84 -10.47
C LEU A 43 3.01 9.53 -10.43
N SER A 44 2.38 9.48 -11.60
CA SER A 44 1.10 8.81 -11.79
C SER A 44 1.23 7.29 -11.56
N GLN A 45 0.09 6.61 -11.39
CA GLN A 45 0.08 5.15 -11.26
C GLN A 45 0.68 4.45 -12.49
N ALA A 46 0.42 4.97 -13.69
CA ALA A 46 0.94 4.39 -14.93
C ALA A 46 2.46 4.57 -15.04
N GLU A 47 2.98 5.75 -14.68
CA GLU A 47 4.42 6.01 -14.70
C GLU A 47 5.16 5.17 -13.66
N PHE A 48 4.64 5.07 -12.43
CA PHE A 48 5.22 4.21 -11.40
C PHE A 48 5.22 2.74 -11.83
N ALA A 49 4.08 2.26 -12.35
CA ALA A 49 3.90 0.90 -12.84
C ALA A 49 4.93 0.56 -13.93
N ALA A 50 5.05 1.43 -14.94
CA ALA A 50 5.99 1.26 -16.04
C ALA A 50 7.45 1.31 -15.55
N ARG A 51 7.80 2.31 -14.73
CA ARG A 51 9.16 2.55 -14.25
C ARG A 51 9.68 1.44 -13.33
N PHE A 52 8.81 0.82 -12.53
CA PHE A 52 9.21 -0.14 -11.51
C PHE A 52 8.66 -1.56 -11.72
N ARG A 53 8.14 -1.87 -12.91
CA ARG A 53 7.65 -3.20 -13.28
C ARG A 53 6.57 -3.75 -12.33
N VAL A 54 5.63 -2.89 -11.93
CA VAL A 54 4.45 -3.28 -11.15
C VAL A 54 3.23 -3.15 -12.06
N PRO A 55 2.42 -4.21 -12.31
CA PRO A 55 1.21 -4.06 -13.10
C PRO A 55 0.28 -2.99 -12.53
N VAL A 56 -0.20 -2.08 -13.38
CA VAL A 56 -0.99 -0.92 -12.92
C VAL A 56 -2.29 -1.32 -12.19
N GLY A 57 -2.91 -2.44 -12.59
CA GLY A 57 -4.07 -3.01 -11.88
C GLY A 57 -3.71 -3.44 -10.46
N THR A 58 -2.61 -4.19 -10.31
CA THR A 58 -2.09 -4.61 -9.01
C THR A 58 -1.72 -3.41 -8.12
N LEU A 59 -1.07 -2.39 -8.69
CA LEU A 59 -0.75 -1.16 -7.95
C LEU A 59 -2.02 -0.47 -7.44
N ARG A 60 -3.08 -0.39 -8.26
CA ARG A 60 -4.38 0.16 -7.87
C ARG A 60 -5.02 -0.63 -6.74
N ASP A 61 -5.03 -1.95 -6.85
CA ASP A 61 -5.62 -2.82 -5.81
C ASP A 61 -4.92 -2.64 -4.47
N TRP A 62 -3.60 -2.46 -4.48
CA TRP A 62 -2.82 -2.17 -3.28
C TRP A 62 -3.08 -0.76 -2.73
N GLU A 63 -3.04 0.28 -3.57
CA GLU A 63 -3.24 1.68 -3.12
C GLU A 63 -4.66 1.94 -2.59
N GLN A 64 -5.65 1.19 -3.08
CA GLN A 64 -7.05 1.28 -2.66
C GLN A 64 -7.40 0.30 -1.53
N ALA A 65 -6.43 -0.44 -1.00
CA ALA A 65 -6.64 -1.48 0.02
C ALA A 65 -7.66 -2.56 -0.39
N ARG A 66 -7.86 -2.79 -1.70
CA ARG A 66 -8.67 -3.92 -2.22
C ARG A 66 -7.96 -5.24 -2.04
N ALA A 67 -6.63 -5.24 -2.07
CA ALA A 67 -5.79 -6.37 -1.73
C ALA A 67 -4.66 -5.96 -0.77
N THR A 68 -4.28 -6.86 0.13
CA THR A 68 -3.09 -6.65 0.98
C THR A 68 -1.83 -6.91 0.16
N ALA A 69 -0.98 -5.90 0.02
CA ALA A 69 0.31 -6.08 -0.64
C ALA A 69 1.17 -7.09 0.13
N PRO A 70 1.77 -8.10 -0.53
CA PRO A 70 2.63 -9.07 0.13
C PRO A 70 3.93 -8.42 0.64
N ASP A 71 4.62 -9.09 1.56
CA ASP A 71 5.79 -8.53 2.25
C ASP A 71 6.92 -8.11 1.28
N PHE A 72 7.16 -8.89 0.23
CA PHE A 72 8.17 -8.56 -0.78
C PHE A 72 7.81 -7.27 -1.55
N ALA A 73 6.52 -7.01 -1.78
CA ALA A 73 6.07 -5.80 -2.46
C ALA A 73 6.27 -4.57 -1.56
N VAL A 74 5.98 -4.71 -0.27
CA VAL A 74 6.26 -3.67 0.74
C VAL A 74 7.76 -3.39 0.82
N ALA A 75 8.60 -4.42 0.87
CA ALA A 75 10.05 -4.27 0.86
C ALA A 75 10.54 -3.58 -0.41
N TYR A 76 10.06 -4.01 -1.58
CA TYR A 76 10.42 -3.43 -2.87
C TYR A 76 10.05 -1.94 -2.95
N VAL A 77 8.85 -1.56 -2.52
CA VAL A 77 8.39 -0.16 -2.48
C VAL A 77 9.24 0.69 -1.53
N LYS A 78 9.66 0.15 -0.38
CA LYS A 78 10.59 0.86 0.52
C LYS A 78 11.94 1.13 -0.16
N VAL A 79 12.48 0.15 -0.89
CA VAL A 79 13.73 0.33 -1.65
C VAL A 79 13.55 1.36 -2.76
N ILE A 80 12.43 1.33 -3.49
CA ILE A 80 12.07 2.37 -4.49
C ILE A 80 12.05 3.76 -3.85
N GLY A 81 11.44 3.91 -2.67
CA GLY A 81 11.37 5.20 -1.98
C GLY A 81 12.72 5.76 -1.58
N GLN A 82 13.72 4.91 -1.31
CA GLN A 82 15.07 5.33 -0.92
C GLN A 82 16.00 5.50 -2.13
N HIS A 83 15.85 4.65 -3.15
CA HIS A 83 16.79 4.55 -4.28
C HIS A 83 16.06 4.41 -5.63
N PRO A 84 15.19 5.38 -6.01
CA PRO A 84 14.32 5.24 -7.18
C PRO A 84 15.09 5.09 -8.49
N ASP A 85 16.22 5.78 -8.65
CA ASP A 85 17.02 5.71 -9.88
C ASP A 85 17.78 4.40 -10.01
N MET A 86 18.31 3.87 -8.89
CA MET A 86 18.98 2.57 -8.86
C MET A 86 18.00 1.46 -9.23
N VAL A 87 16.81 1.45 -8.62
CA VAL A 87 15.81 0.43 -8.93
C VAL A 87 15.37 0.55 -10.39
N ALA A 88 15.00 1.75 -10.85
CA ALA A 88 14.57 1.96 -12.23
C ALA A 88 15.61 1.50 -13.25
N LYS A 89 16.91 1.74 -13.00
CA LYS A 89 18.00 1.24 -13.84
C LYS A 89 18.15 -0.29 -13.80
N THR A 90 17.88 -0.90 -12.65
CA THR A 90 18.08 -2.34 -12.41
C THR A 90 16.95 -3.18 -13.00
N VAL A 91 15.70 -2.69 -12.95
CA VAL A 91 14.52 -3.41 -13.45
C VAL A 91 14.09 -2.98 -14.86
N ALA A 92 14.86 -2.08 -15.49
CA ALA A 92 14.66 -1.65 -16.87
C ALA A 92 14.72 -2.84 -17.84
#